data_AF-A0A1B9LY28-F1
#
_entry.id   AF-A0A1B9LY28-F1
#
_cell.length_a   1.000
_cell.length_b   1.000
_cell.length_c   1.000
_cell.angle_alpha   90.00
_cell.angle_beta   90.00
_cell.angle_gamma   90.00
#
_symmetry.space_group_name_H-M   'P 1'
#
loop_
_entity.id
_entity.type
_entity.pdbx_description
1 polymer ?
#
loop_
_entity_poly.entity_id
_entity_poly.type
_entity_poly.pdbx_seq_one_letter_code
_entity_poly.pdbx_strand_id
1 'polypeptide(L)'
;MKFFERFIIICLLSLFNVTIAFSGNLNSDLRYYHQIKLPYSSNEMEKYYYWGEYGLYLSSNMPFPMRFSNKEFSFKPKLFEYLTKTTFYFPHCYFYHKDILYKGIIQMAIGENDEKVFTFQLNSYDHQKNLIDAILLYQIKGGEISYWNDFVIKTDGKILIKQYQKQNLFDPDEDPKDNKVYTTEIKYQMSSSGIFNQIKD
;
A
#
# COMPACT_ATOMS: atom_id res chain seq x y z
N MET A 1 9.53 -55.31 -10.61
CA MET A 1 8.42 -54.60 -9.93
C MET A 1 8.87 -53.84 -8.68
N LYS A 2 9.44 -54.49 -7.64
CA LYS A 2 9.80 -53.82 -6.37
C LYS A 2 10.71 -52.58 -6.48
N PHE A 3 11.61 -52.54 -7.46
CA PHE A 3 12.52 -51.40 -7.66
C PHE A 3 11.80 -50.16 -8.23
N PHE A 4 10.81 -50.39 -9.10
CA PHE A 4 10.03 -49.33 -9.72
C PHE A 4 9.05 -48.70 -8.72
N GLU A 5 8.43 -49.52 -7.87
CA GLU A 5 7.59 -49.06 -6.75
C GLU A 5 8.38 -48.21 -5.76
N ARG A 6 9.59 -48.63 -5.38
CA ARG A 6 10.47 -47.85 -4.50
C ARG A 6 10.89 -46.51 -5.13
N PHE A 7 11.16 -46.50 -6.43
CA PHE A 7 11.49 -45.27 -7.15
C PHE A 7 10.31 -44.28 -7.19
N ILE A 8 9.09 -44.78 -7.45
CA ILE A 8 7.86 -43.96 -7.42
C ILE A 8 7.63 -43.38 -6.01
N ILE A 9 7.81 -44.17 -4.96
CA ILE A 9 7.63 -43.72 -3.57
C ILE A 9 8.64 -42.61 -3.23
N ILE A 10 9.91 -42.75 -3.64
CA ILE A 10 10.93 -41.71 -3.43
C ILE A 10 10.59 -40.43 -4.20
N CYS A 11 10.15 -40.54 -5.45
CA CYS A 11 9.70 -39.39 -6.25
C CYS A 11 8.51 -38.67 -5.58
N LEU A 12 7.50 -39.41 -5.12
CA LEU A 12 6.34 -38.84 -4.44
C LEU A 12 6.72 -38.15 -3.12
N LEU A 13 7.59 -38.76 -2.32
CA LEU A 13 8.10 -38.15 -1.08
C LEU A 13 8.92 -36.87 -1.35
N SER A 14 9.72 -36.86 -2.42
CA SER A 14 10.48 -35.67 -2.82
C SER A 14 9.56 -34.54 -3.29
N LEU A 15 8.53 -34.84 -4.09
CA LEU A 15 7.54 -33.87 -4.55
C LEU A 15 6.72 -33.31 -3.38
N PHE A 16 6.33 -34.15 -2.43
CA PHE A 16 5.59 -33.73 -1.24
C PHE A 16 6.40 -32.77 -0.35
N ASN A 17 7.68 -33.07 -0.14
CA ASN A 17 8.59 -32.18 0.60
C ASN A 17 8.80 -30.83 -0.10
N VAL A 18 8.89 -30.82 -1.44
CA VAL A 18 8.95 -29.58 -2.20
C VAL A 18 7.66 -28.77 -2.01
N THR A 19 6.49 -29.43 -2.02
CA THR A 19 5.20 -28.73 -1.86
C THR A 19 5.07 -28.10 -0.46
N ILE A 20 5.54 -28.79 0.59
CA ILE A 20 5.57 -28.27 1.96
C ILE A 20 6.57 -27.11 2.11
N ALA A 21 7.75 -27.21 1.49
CA ALA A 21 8.73 -26.13 1.52
C ALA A 21 8.19 -24.86 0.84
N PHE A 22 7.48 -25.00 -0.29
CA PHE A 22 6.81 -23.88 -0.95
C PHE A 22 5.66 -23.30 -0.09
N SER A 23 4.85 -24.14 0.57
CA SER A 23 3.74 -23.65 1.41
C SER A 23 4.22 -22.94 2.69
N GLY A 24 5.31 -23.41 3.30
CA GLY A 24 5.96 -22.77 4.45
C GLY A 24 6.56 -21.41 4.12
N ASN A 25 7.12 -21.26 2.91
CA ASN A 25 7.70 -19.99 2.45
C ASN A 25 6.62 -18.92 2.19
N LEU A 26 5.41 -19.33 1.80
CA LEU A 26 4.28 -18.43 1.55
C LEU A 26 3.76 -17.74 2.83
N ASN A 27 3.85 -18.36 4.02
CA ASN A 27 3.50 -17.71 5.30
C ASN A 27 4.63 -16.81 5.83
N SER A 28 5.81 -16.82 5.20
CA SER A 28 6.99 -16.13 5.71
C SER A 28 6.90 -14.61 5.61
N ASP A 29 6.20 -14.04 4.62
CA ASP A 29 6.21 -12.60 4.40
C ASP A 29 5.42 -11.79 5.44
N LEU A 30 4.38 -12.37 6.05
CA LEU A 30 3.60 -11.66 7.07
C LEU A 30 4.41 -11.32 8.31
N ARG A 31 5.54 -12.00 8.56
CA ARG A 31 6.44 -11.70 9.69
C ARG A 31 7.04 -10.29 9.63
N TYR A 32 7.06 -9.67 8.46
CA TYR A 32 7.56 -8.31 8.28
C TYR A 32 6.47 -7.24 8.50
N TYR A 33 5.22 -7.64 8.64
CA TYR A 33 4.09 -6.73 8.81
C TYR A 33 3.56 -6.77 10.24
N HIS A 34 3.03 -5.64 10.73
CA HIS A 34 2.33 -5.61 12.00
C HIS A 34 0.84 -5.96 11.83
N GLN A 35 0.33 -6.91 12.61
CA GLN A 35 -1.10 -7.18 12.61
C GLN A 35 -1.86 -6.06 13.31
N ILE A 36 -2.87 -5.50 12.64
CA ILE A 36 -3.71 -4.44 13.21
C ILE A 36 -5.16 -4.90 13.37
N LYS A 37 -5.92 -4.13 14.17
CA LYS A 37 -7.38 -4.19 14.21
C LYS A 37 -7.95 -2.93 13.56
N LEU A 38 -9.14 -3.05 12.99
CA LEU A 38 -9.92 -1.91 12.51
C LEU A 38 -10.69 -1.27 13.68
N PRO A 39 -10.94 0.05 13.67
CA PRO A 39 -10.60 0.99 12.61
C PRO A 39 -9.12 1.35 12.57
N TYR A 40 -8.66 1.83 11.41
CA TYR A 40 -7.27 2.20 11.15
C TYR A 40 -7.21 3.48 10.32
N SER A 41 -6.26 4.38 10.59
CA SER A 41 -6.28 5.75 10.03
C SER A 41 -4.92 6.33 9.66
N SER A 42 -4.94 7.48 8.98
CA SER A 42 -3.74 8.24 8.57
C SER A 42 -2.85 8.67 9.73
N ASN A 43 -3.37 8.83 10.94
CA ASN A 43 -2.58 9.23 12.12
C ASN A 43 -1.39 8.28 12.38
N GLU A 44 -1.51 7.02 11.97
CA GLU A 44 -0.45 6.01 12.12
C GLU A 44 0.74 6.25 11.17
N MET A 45 0.57 7.11 10.16
CA MET A 45 1.57 7.41 9.13
C MET A 45 2.52 8.54 9.53
N GLU A 46 2.10 9.48 10.37
CA GLU A 46 2.82 10.72 10.65
C GLU A 46 4.24 10.49 11.19
N LYS A 47 4.46 9.40 11.93
CA LYS A 47 5.77 9.05 12.48
C LYS A 47 6.80 8.62 11.43
N TYR A 48 6.37 8.30 10.21
CA TYR A 48 7.21 7.64 9.19
C TYR A 48 7.82 8.58 8.16
N TYR A 49 7.50 9.87 8.21
CA TYR A 49 8.09 10.87 7.35
C TYR A 49 8.39 12.15 8.12
N TYR A 50 9.22 12.99 7.55
CA TYR A 50 9.46 14.34 8.04
C TYR A 50 9.85 15.28 6.89
N TRP A 51 9.64 16.57 7.09
CA TRP A 51 10.11 17.63 6.20
C TRP A 51 11.49 18.09 6.62
N GLY A 52 12.47 17.94 5.73
CA GLY A 52 13.82 18.47 5.87
C GLY A 52 14.05 19.67 4.95
N GLU A 53 15.28 20.19 4.96
CA GLU A 53 15.69 21.35 4.16
C GLU A 53 15.42 21.16 2.66
N TYR A 54 15.64 19.95 2.13
CA TYR A 54 15.45 19.63 0.70
C TYR A 54 14.21 18.75 0.44
N GLY A 55 13.17 18.90 1.26
CA GLY A 55 11.86 18.29 1.02
C GLY A 55 11.52 17.10 1.91
N LEU A 56 10.82 16.12 1.35
CA LEU A 56 10.23 15.02 2.11
C LEU A 56 11.20 13.84 2.26
N TYR A 57 11.28 13.31 3.48
CA TYR A 57 12.16 12.18 3.81
C TYR A 57 11.43 11.11 4.60
N LEU A 58 11.96 9.88 4.52
CA LEU A 58 11.54 8.78 5.37
C LEU A 58 12.20 8.88 6.73
N SER A 59 11.42 8.62 7.78
CA SER A 59 11.90 8.58 9.16
C SER A 59 12.79 7.36 9.41
N SER A 60 13.64 7.44 10.43
CA SER A 60 14.54 6.35 10.83
C SER A 60 13.82 5.15 11.46
N ASN A 61 12.55 5.31 11.83
CA ASN A 61 11.70 4.26 12.40
C ASN A 61 11.01 3.38 11.34
N MET A 62 11.35 3.55 10.06
CA MET A 62 10.80 2.74 8.98
C MET A 62 11.16 1.25 9.15
N PRO A 63 10.26 0.33 8.78
CA PRO A 63 10.56 -1.10 8.80
C PRO A 63 11.63 -1.46 7.74
N PHE A 64 12.10 -2.69 7.75
CA PHE A 64 13.08 -3.13 6.74
C PHE A 64 12.45 -3.12 5.34
N PRO A 65 13.08 -2.50 4.32
CA PRO A 65 12.52 -2.43 2.99
C PRO A 65 12.50 -3.81 2.30
N MET A 66 11.42 -4.10 1.60
CA MET A 66 11.27 -5.26 0.73
C MET A 66 11.21 -4.84 -0.73
N ARG A 67 11.56 -5.76 -1.62
CA ARG A 67 11.46 -5.54 -3.07
C ARG A 67 10.12 -6.04 -3.58
N PHE A 68 9.49 -5.29 -4.48
CA PHE A 68 8.33 -5.79 -5.20
C PHE A 68 8.67 -7.02 -6.04
N SER A 69 7.75 -8.00 -6.06
CA SER A 69 7.71 -8.96 -7.17
C SER A 69 7.32 -8.24 -8.46
N ASN A 70 7.68 -8.80 -9.62
CA ASN A 70 7.32 -8.22 -10.92
C ASN A 70 5.80 -8.02 -11.06
N LYS A 71 4.99 -8.96 -10.54
CA LYS A 71 3.52 -8.89 -10.58
C LYS A 71 2.99 -7.73 -9.73
N GLU A 72 3.49 -7.55 -8.51
CA GLU A 72 3.08 -6.46 -7.63
C GLU A 72 3.57 -5.09 -8.12
N PHE A 73 4.77 -5.04 -8.71
CA PHE A 73 5.32 -3.82 -9.27
C PHE A 73 4.44 -3.29 -10.40
N SER A 74 4.07 -4.15 -11.36
CA SER A 74 3.24 -3.80 -12.52
C SER A 74 1.77 -3.49 -12.20
N PHE A 75 1.28 -3.85 -11.01
CA PHE A 75 -0.12 -3.61 -10.65
C PHE A 75 -0.38 -2.13 -10.39
N LYS A 76 -1.23 -1.45 -11.18
CA LYS A 76 -1.54 -0.02 -10.95
C LYS A 76 -2.60 0.14 -9.85
N PRO A 77 -2.29 0.75 -8.70
CA PRO A 77 -3.28 0.98 -7.65
C PRO A 77 -4.30 2.04 -8.07
N LYS A 78 -5.51 1.94 -7.53
CA LYS A 78 -6.52 3.00 -7.61
C LYS A 78 -6.01 4.26 -6.92
N LEU A 79 -6.37 5.42 -7.46
CA LEU A 79 -5.93 6.74 -6.98
C LEU A 79 -4.41 6.97 -7.07
N PHE A 80 -3.68 6.13 -7.79
CA PHE A 80 -2.23 6.28 -8.04
C PHE A 80 -2.01 6.98 -9.39
N GLU A 81 -2.36 8.26 -9.44
CA GLU A 81 -2.25 9.11 -10.63
C GLU A 81 -1.01 9.98 -10.56
N TYR A 82 -0.32 10.15 -11.69
CA TYR A 82 0.89 10.99 -11.81
C TYR A 82 2.03 10.60 -10.85
N LEU A 83 2.07 9.35 -10.42
CA LEU A 83 3.10 8.80 -9.55
C LEU A 83 3.79 7.60 -10.22
N THR A 84 5.09 7.48 -9.98
CA THR A 84 5.93 6.34 -10.37
C THR A 84 6.36 5.59 -9.10
N LYS A 85 6.18 4.27 -9.12
CA LYS A 85 6.61 3.41 -8.00
C LYS A 85 8.12 3.26 -7.94
N THR A 86 8.64 3.17 -6.71
CA THR A 86 9.98 2.67 -6.47
C THR A 86 10.04 1.15 -6.47
N THR A 87 11.23 0.61 -6.72
CA THR A 87 11.47 -0.85 -6.70
C THR A 87 11.27 -1.47 -5.30
N PHE A 88 11.40 -0.66 -4.26
CA PHE A 88 11.25 -1.06 -2.87
C PHE A 88 9.97 -0.48 -2.25
N TYR A 89 9.45 -1.20 -1.27
CA TYR A 89 8.39 -0.78 -0.37
C TYR A 89 8.74 -1.19 1.06
N PHE A 90 8.01 -0.61 2.00
CA PHE A 90 8.16 -0.83 3.42
C PHE A 90 6.91 -1.53 3.95
N PRO A 91 7.01 -2.82 4.33
CA PRO A 91 5.90 -3.56 4.93
C PRO A 91 5.42 -2.87 6.20
N HIS A 92 4.14 -2.48 6.27
CA HIS A 92 3.65 -1.72 7.42
C HIS A 92 2.67 -2.52 8.26
N CYS A 93 1.50 -2.85 7.71
CA CYS A 93 0.47 -3.54 8.47
C CYS A 93 -0.24 -4.63 7.66
N TYR A 94 -0.93 -5.53 8.36
CA TYR A 94 -1.90 -6.43 7.73
C TYR A 94 -3.11 -6.66 8.63
N PHE A 95 -4.22 -7.04 8.01
CA PHE A 95 -5.44 -7.47 8.70
C PHE A 95 -6.29 -8.35 7.80
N TYR A 96 -7.28 -9.01 8.40
CA TYR A 96 -8.29 -9.77 7.68
C TYR A 96 -9.64 -9.06 7.77
N HIS A 97 -10.38 -9.04 6.66
CA HIS A 97 -11.77 -8.61 6.63
C HIS A 97 -12.55 -9.55 5.72
N LYS A 98 -13.56 -10.24 6.25
CA LYS A 98 -14.35 -11.26 5.53
C LYS A 98 -13.46 -12.30 4.82
N ASP A 99 -12.50 -12.84 5.57
CA ASP A 99 -11.52 -13.84 5.11
C ASP A 99 -10.56 -13.42 3.99
N ILE A 100 -10.60 -12.14 3.57
CA ILE A 100 -9.63 -11.55 2.64
C ILE A 100 -8.47 -10.94 3.44
N LEU A 101 -7.24 -11.22 2.99
CA LEU A 101 -6.02 -10.64 3.54
C LEU A 101 -5.77 -9.27 2.91
N TYR A 102 -5.55 -8.28 3.76
CA TYR A 102 -5.12 -6.95 3.35
C TYR A 102 -3.74 -6.66 3.90
N LYS A 103 -2.85 -6.08 3.07
CA LYS A 103 -1.53 -5.61 3.47
C LYS A 103 -1.37 -4.14 3.13
N GLY A 104 -1.01 -3.35 4.14
CA GLY A 104 -0.61 -1.95 3.98
C GLY A 104 0.90 -1.85 3.78
N ILE A 105 1.31 -1.08 2.77
CA ILE A 105 2.71 -0.82 2.47
C ILE A 105 2.96 0.69 2.37
N ILE A 106 4.13 1.11 2.82
CA ILE A 106 4.61 2.48 2.67
C ILE A 106 5.63 2.52 1.52
N GLN A 107 5.60 3.57 0.72
CA GLN A 107 6.58 3.81 -0.34
C GLN A 107 6.92 5.28 -0.42
N MET A 108 8.14 5.58 -0.88
CA MET A 108 8.49 6.91 -1.39
C MET A 108 8.34 6.86 -2.91
N ALA A 109 7.19 7.26 -3.43
CA ALA A 109 6.96 7.35 -4.87
C ALA A 109 7.64 8.61 -5.44
N ILE A 110 7.74 8.66 -6.76
CA ILE A 110 8.24 9.81 -7.51
C ILE A 110 7.05 10.42 -8.25
N GLY A 111 6.76 11.69 -7.96
CA GLY A 111 5.73 12.48 -8.63
C GLY A 111 6.25 13.15 -9.90
N GLU A 112 5.50 14.12 -10.39
CA GLU A 112 5.94 15.01 -11.46
C GLU A 112 7.18 15.80 -11.00
N ASN A 113 8.06 16.17 -11.95
CA ASN A 113 9.32 16.90 -11.68
C ASN A 113 10.25 16.22 -10.66
N ASP A 114 10.24 14.89 -10.62
CA ASP A 114 11.03 14.06 -9.71
C ASP A 114 10.77 14.34 -8.20
N GLU A 115 9.61 14.91 -7.88
CA GLU A 115 9.23 15.20 -6.49
C GLU A 115 9.04 13.91 -5.68
N LYS A 116 9.54 13.92 -4.44
CA LYS A 116 9.33 12.81 -3.51
C LYS A 116 7.93 12.86 -2.93
N VAL A 117 7.21 11.75 -3.06
CA VAL A 117 5.84 11.60 -2.54
C VAL A 117 5.80 10.45 -1.55
N PHE A 118 5.53 10.75 -0.29
CA PHE A 118 5.30 9.71 0.71
C PHE A 118 3.93 9.10 0.48
N THR A 119 3.82 7.78 0.47
CA THR A 119 2.56 7.10 0.16
C THR A 119 2.30 5.92 1.08
N PHE A 120 1.01 5.68 1.35
CA PHE A 120 0.52 4.44 1.95
C PHE A 120 -0.53 3.81 1.01
N GLN A 121 -0.25 2.59 0.60
CA GLN A 121 -1.07 1.80 -0.30
C GLN A 121 -1.60 0.57 0.43
N LEU A 122 -2.87 0.27 0.23
CA LEU A 122 -3.52 -0.95 0.73
C LEU A 122 -3.73 -1.92 -0.42
N ASN A 123 -3.26 -3.16 -0.23
CA ASN A 123 -3.35 -4.26 -1.18
C ASN A 123 -4.26 -5.34 -0.62
N SER A 124 -5.10 -5.94 -1.45
CA SER A 124 -5.91 -7.12 -1.11
C SER A 124 -5.38 -8.37 -1.80
N TYR A 125 -5.48 -9.52 -1.14
CA TYR A 125 -4.95 -10.79 -1.63
C TYR A 125 -5.97 -11.92 -1.52
N ASP A 126 -5.96 -12.83 -2.49
CA ASP A 126 -6.77 -14.05 -2.45
C ASP A 126 -6.19 -15.09 -1.47
N HIS A 127 -6.90 -16.20 -1.27
CA HIS A 127 -6.45 -17.29 -0.41
C HIS A 127 -5.14 -17.95 -0.89
N GLN A 128 -4.85 -17.85 -2.20
CA GLN A 128 -3.60 -18.29 -2.83
C GLN A 128 -2.51 -17.22 -2.76
N LYS A 129 -2.74 -16.09 -2.07
CA LYS A 129 -1.83 -14.96 -1.89
C LYS A 129 -1.48 -14.22 -3.19
N ASN A 130 -2.31 -14.30 -4.21
CA ASN A 130 -2.23 -13.41 -5.35
C ASN A 130 -2.83 -12.05 -5.00
N LEU A 131 -2.16 -10.98 -5.43
CA LEU A 131 -2.71 -9.63 -5.40
C LEU A 131 -4.00 -9.57 -6.23
N ILE A 132 -5.09 -9.15 -5.61
CA ILE A 132 -6.41 -8.95 -6.24
C ILE A 132 -6.57 -7.50 -6.68
N ASP A 133 -6.41 -6.57 -5.73
CA ASP A 133 -6.65 -5.14 -5.94
C ASP A 133 -5.72 -4.30 -5.06
N ALA A 134 -5.58 -3.02 -5.40
CA ALA A 134 -4.77 -2.08 -4.64
C ALA A 134 -5.36 -0.66 -4.71
N ILE A 135 -5.25 0.09 -3.61
CA ILE A 135 -5.70 1.47 -3.52
C ILE A 135 -4.70 2.32 -2.75
N LEU A 136 -4.37 3.50 -3.27
CA LEU A 136 -3.59 4.52 -2.58
C LEU A 136 -4.50 5.24 -1.58
N LEU A 137 -4.19 5.14 -0.28
CA LEU A 137 -5.01 5.75 0.77
C LEU A 137 -4.40 7.04 1.28
N TYR A 138 -3.08 7.05 1.46
CA TYR A 138 -2.34 8.21 1.93
C TYR A 138 -1.35 8.63 0.86
N GLN A 139 -1.26 9.93 0.63
CA GLN A 139 -0.12 10.52 -0.04
C GLN A 139 0.18 11.87 0.59
N ILE A 140 1.45 12.25 0.60
CA ILE A 140 1.91 13.58 0.98
C ILE A 140 2.96 14.02 -0.03
N LYS A 141 2.74 15.20 -0.59
CA LYS A 141 3.73 15.94 -1.38
C LYS A 141 3.65 17.43 -1.09
N GLY A 142 4.76 18.09 -1.35
CA GLY A 142 4.94 19.53 -1.22
C GLY A 142 5.65 20.03 -2.46
N GLY A 143 5.59 21.34 -2.68
CA GLY A 143 6.05 21.97 -3.92
C GLY A 143 5.14 23.13 -4.27
N GLU A 144 5.00 23.40 -5.55
CA GLU A 144 4.08 24.42 -6.09
C GLU A 144 2.64 24.19 -5.63
N ILE A 145 2.25 22.92 -5.58
CA ILE A 145 0.98 22.43 -5.09
C ILE A 145 1.24 21.39 -4.01
N SER A 146 0.93 21.74 -2.77
CA SER A 146 0.87 20.76 -1.69
C SER A 146 -0.37 19.90 -1.82
N TYR A 147 -0.21 18.60 -1.63
CA TYR A 147 -1.31 17.65 -1.64
C TYR A 147 -1.12 16.66 -0.49
N TRP A 148 -2.19 16.40 0.25
CA TRP A 148 -2.19 15.35 1.28
C TRP A 148 -3.54 14.67 1.39
N ASN A 149 -3.56 13.44 1.90
CA ASN A 149 -4.79 12.72 2.21
C ASN A 149 -4.90 12.46 3.70
N ASP A 150 -6.13 12.43 4.20
CA ASP A 150 -6.48 11.66 5.39
C ASP A 150 -7.32 10.45 5.00
N PHE A 151 -7.20 9.37 5.76
CA PHE A 151 -8.04 8.21 5.54
C PHE A 151 -8.46 7.53 6.84
N VAL A 152 -9.61 6.85 6.78
CA VAL A 152 -10.06 5.93 7.84
C VAL A 152 -10.63 4.67 7.18
N ILE A 153 -10.09 3.52 7.54
CA ILE A 153 -10.66 2.20 7.26
C ILE A 153 -11.53 1.82 8.46
N LYS A 154 -12.83 1.68 8.24
CA LYS A 154 -13.82 1.31 9.26
C LYS A 154 -13.93 -0.21 9.41
N THR A 155 -14.47 -0.64 10.55
CA THR A 155 -14.68 -2.06 10.88
C THR A 155 -15.64 -2.78 9.92
N ASP A 156 -16.60 -2.05 9.33
CA ASP A 156 -17.54 -2.55 8.31
C ASP A 156 -16.93 -2.64 6.90
N GLY A 157 -15.65 -2.29 6.77
CA GLY A 157 -14.90 -2.33 5.53
C GLY A 157 -15.08 -1.12 4.62
N LYS A 158 -15.78 -0.07 5.08
CA LYS A 158 -15.79 1.23 4.39
C LYS A 158 -14.45 1.94 4.57
N ILE A 159 -13.98 2.56 3.52
CA ILE A 159 -12.79 3.40 3.51
C ILE A 159 -13.24 4.82 3.15
N LEU A 160 -12.94 5.76 4.03
CA LEU A 160 -13.13 7.19 3.78
C LEU A 160 -11.77 7.81 3.49
N ILE A 161 -11.66 8.56 2.39
CA ILE A 161 -10.44 9.29 2.02
C ILE A 161 -10.83 10.75 1.84
N LYS A 162 -10.19 11.64 2.59
CA LYS A 162 -10.29 13.09 2.41
C LYS A 162 -9.01 13.57 1.76
N GLN A 163 -9.15 14.10 0.55
CA GLN A 163 -8.05 14.62 -0.23
C GLN A 163 -7.99 16.12 -0.08
N TYR A 164 -6.81 16.64 0.18
CA TYR A 164 -6.54 18.05 0.40
C TYR A 164 -5.53 18.55 -0.61
N GLN A 165 -5.78 19.74 -1.15
CA GLN A 165 -4.87 20.42 -2.06
C GLN A 165 -4.76 21.89 -1.67
N LYS A 166 -3.53 22.40 -1.68
CA LYS A 166 -3.21 23.81 -1.46
C LYS A 166 -2.19 24.27 -2.50
N GLN A 167 -2.49 25.39 -3.16
CA GLN A 167 -1.52 26.08 -4.02
C GLN A 167 -0.60 26.93 -3.14
N ASN A 168 0.71 26.76 -3.31
CA ASN A 168 1.74 27.46 -2.54
C ASN A 168 2.46 28.53 -3.36
N LEU A 169 2.56 28.36 -4.69
CA LEU A 169 3.15 29.34 -5.57
C LEU A 169 2.13 30.36 -6.06
N PHE A 170 2.54 31.61 -5.96
CA PHE A 170 1.89 32.78 -6.51
C PHE A 170 2.94 33.53 -7.32
N ASP A 171 2.53 34.13 -8.44
CA ASP A 171 3.45 35.00 -9.19
C ASP A 171 3.94 36.15 -8.30
N PRO A 172 5.13 36.73 -8.54
CA PRO A 172 5.68 37.80 -7.69
C PRO A 172 4.77 39.03 -7.56
N ASP A 173 3.89 39.22 -8.56
CA ASP A 173 2.90 40.30 -8.63
C ASP A 173 1.50 39.86 -8.20
N GLU A 174 1.32 38.61 -7.80
CA GLU A 174 0.09 38.10 -7.20
C GLU A 174 0.25 38.03 -5.69
N ASP A 175 -0.47 38.90 -4.97
CA ASP A 175 -0.77 38.63 -3.56
C ASP A 175 -1.39 37.24 -3.47
N PRO A 176 -1.03 36.40 -2.48
CA PRO A 176 -1.63 35.10 -2.29
C PRO A 176 -3.16 35.24 -2.20
N LYS A 177 -3.84 34.96 -3.31
CA LYS A 177 -5.26 35.33 -3.50
C LYS A 177 -6.18 34.60 -2.53
N ASP A 178 -5.77 33.45 -2.02
CA ASP A 178 -6.49 32.73 -0.98
C ASP A 178 -5.58 31.66 -0.33
N ASN A 179 -5.61 31.54 1.00
CA ASN A 179 -4.94 30.46 1.73
C ASN A 179 -5.80 29.17 1.73
N LYS A 180 -6.66 29.04 0.73
CA LYS A 180 -7.72 28.02 0.65
C LYS A 180 -7.13 26.64 0.48
N VAL A 181 -7.68 25.72 1.27
CA VAL A 181 -7.46 24.29 1.10
C VAL A 181 -8.68 23.71 0.41
N TYR A 182 -8.49 23.19 -0.80
CA TYR A 182 -9.52 22.46 -1.51
C TYR A 182 -9.63 21.06 -0.91
N THR A 183 -10.85 20.63 -0.60
CA THR A 183 -11.10 19.32 0.01
C THR A 183 -12.07 18.51 -0.84
N THR A 184 -11.77 17.24 -1.07
CA THR A 184 -12.67 16.29 -1.73
C THR A 184 -12.74 15.01 -0.89
N GLU A 185 -13.96 14.51 -0.67
CA GLU A 185 -14.16 13.24 0.03
C GLU A 185 -14.50 12.13 -0.97
N ILE A 186 -13.81 11.00 -0.86
CA ILE A 186 -14.04 9.81 -1.68
C ILE A 186 -14.26 8.63 -0.75
N LYS A 187 -15.23 7.78 -1.11
CA LYS A 187 -15.63 6.62 -0.30
C LYS A 187 -15.45 5.35 -1.10
N TYR A 188 -14.90 4.31 -0.46
CA TYR A 188 -14.78 2.97 -1.01
C TYR A 188 -15.35 1.92 -0.06
N GLN A 189 -15.76 0.78 -0.61
CA GLN A 189 -16.14 -0.42 0.12
C GLN A 189 -15.22 -1.56 -0.26
N MET A 190 -14.67 -2.25 0.75
CA MET A 190 -14.05 -3.56 0.58
C MET A 190 -15.13 -4.62 0.32
N SER A 191 -15.12 -5.23 -0.87
CA SER A 191 -16.03 -6.34 -1.20
C SER A 191 -15.60 -7.64 -0.53
N SER A 192 -16.48 -8.64 -0.51
CA SER A 192 -16.13 -10.01 -0.11
C SER A 192 -15.14 -10.70 -1.06
N SER A 193 -14.91 -10.14 -2.24
CA SER A 193 -13.92 -10.61 -3.22
C SER A 193 -12.60 -9.84 -3.14
N GLY A 194 -12.43 -8.93 -2.16
CA GLY A 194 -11.21 -8.13 -2.02
C GLY A 194 -11.09 -6.93 -2.94
N ILE A 195 -12.11 -6.62 -3.76
CA ILE A 195 -12.11 -5.47 -4.67
C ILE A 195 -12.53 -4.21 -3.91
N PHE A 196 -11.85 -3.09 -4.16
CA PHE A 196 -12.20 -1.78 -3.63
C PHE A 196 -13.23 -1.08 -4.54
N ASN A 197 -14.52 -1.13 -4.19
CA ASN A 197 -15.57 -0.50 -4.99
C ASN A 197 -15.81 0.93 -4.54
N GLN A 198 -15.76 1.90 -5.45
CA GLN A 198 -16.10 3.28 -5.13
C GLN A 198 -17.60 3.37 -4.84
N ILE A 199 -17.96 4.01 -3.73
CA ILE A 199 -19.34 4.34 -3.39
C ILE A 199 -19.61 5.72 -3.99
N LYS A 200 -20.56 5.80 -4.91
CA LYS A 200 -21.10 7.08 -5.38
C LYS A 200 -22.19 7.52 -4.42
N ASP A 201 -22.16 8.78 -4.03
CA ASP A 201 -23.26 9.43 -3.33
C ASP A 201 -24.42 9.71 -4.32
#